data_AF-A0A6S4Q822-F1
#
_entry.id   AF-A0A6S4Q822-F1
#
_cell.length_a   1.000
_cell.length_b   1.000
_cell.length_c   1.000
_cell.angle_alpha   90.00
_cell.angle_beta   90.00
_cell.angle_gamma   90.00
#
_symmetry.space_group_name_H-M   'P 1'
#
loop_
_entity.id
_entity.type
_entity.pdbx_description
1 polymer ?
#
loop_
_entity_poly.entity_id
_entity_poly.type
_entity_poly.pdbx_seq_one_letter_code
_entity_poly.pdbx_strand_id
1 'polypeptide(L)'
;MKALEIISALSDGVNPETGEDLSDESCFNQPQIIRALCVAKQNLEASIAAEKRKSDLPENAGKPWKSDEDEMLSKGFDSGLSIDELSKSHKRTKGSIASRLVRLGKVNERSDVYVRESTA
;
A
#
# COMPACT_ATOMS: atom_id res chain seq x y z
N MET A 1 13.11 8.12 -8.59
CA MET A 1 11.99 8.90 -9.16
C MET A 1 12.30 9.38 -10.57
N LYS A 2 13.54 9.79 -10.86
CA LYS A 2 14.04 10.15 -12.20
C LYS A 2 13.73 9.17 -13.35
N ALA A 3 13.73 7.85 -13.10
CA ALA A 3 13.46 6.86 -14.14
C ALA A 3 12.02 6.90 -14.69
N LEU A 4 11.02 7.11 -13.81
CA LEU A 4 9.62 7.21 -14.25
C LEU A 4 9.39 8.49 -15.04
N GLU A 5 9.98 9.61 -14.60
CA GLU A 5 9.92 10.89 -15.30
C GLU A 5 10.49 10.78 -16.72
N ILE A 6 11.68 10.19 -16.86
CA ILE A 6 12.33 9.97 -18.16
C ILE A 6 11.46 9.09 -19.06
N ILE A 7 11.00 7.94 -18.56
CA ILE A 7 10.21 7.00 -19.36
C ILE A 7 8.85 7.59 -19.73
N SER A 8 8.23 8.40 -18.86
CA SER A 8 6.99 9.10 -19.19
C SER A 8 7.22 10.09 -20.31
N ALA A 9 8.20 11.00 -20.17
CA ALA A 9 8.50 12.00 -21.18
C ALA A 9 8.75 11.33 -22.55
N LEU A 10 9.59 10.29 -22.58
CA LEU A 10 9.84 9.55 -23.83
C LEU A 10 8.59 8.86 -24.39
N SER A 11 7.72 8.29 -23.54
CA SER A 11 6.47 7.68 -24.00
C SER A 11 5.47 8.69 -24.55
N ASP A 12 5.54 9.94 -24.06
CA ASP A 12 4.70 11.05 -24.47
C ASP A 12 5.30 11.82 -25.66
N GLY A 13 6.45 11.36 -26.19
CA GLY A 13 7.13 11.99 -27.33
C GLY A 13 7.91 13.24 -26.97
N VAL A 14 8.34 13.40 -25.71
CA VAL A 14 9.00 14.60 -25.17
C VAL A 14 10.44 14.29 -24.76
N ASN A 15 11.36 15.22 -25.04
CA ASN A 15 12.73 15.15 -24.57
C ASN A 15 12.78 15.34 -23.04
N PRO A 16 13.28 14.36 -22.26
CA PRO A 16 13.28 14.43 -20.81
C PRO A 16 14.23 15.48 -20.21
N GLU A 17 15.19 16.01 -20.98
CA GLU A 17 16.13 17.04 -20.52
C GLU A 17 15.65 18.46 -20.85
N THR A 18 15.04 18.67 -22.01
CA THR A 18 14.63 20.00 -22.48
C THR A 18 13.13 20.27 -22.31
N GLY A 19 12.30 19.23 -22.26
CA GLY A 19 10.84 19.35 -22.23
C GLY A 19 10.21 19.66 -23.60
N GLU A 20 10.98 19.65 -24.67
CA GLU A 20 10.50 19.89 -26.04
C GLU A 20 10.02 18.60 -26.71
N ASP A 21 9.13 18.72 -27.70
CA ASP A 21 8.66 17.60 -28.50
C ASP A 21 9.83 16.96 -29.29
N LEU A 22 9.84 15.63 -29.33
CA LEU A 22 10.77 14.86 -30.13
C LEU A 22 10.37 14.95 -31.61
N SER A 23 11.37 15.05 -32.48
CA SER A 23 11.20 14.95 -33.94
C SER A 23 10.45 13.67 -34.32
N ASP A 24 9.60 13.74 -35.35
CA ASP A 24 8.90 12.57 -35.93
C ASP A 24 9.86 11.46 -36.39
N GLU A 25 11.10 11.82 -36.77
CA GLU A 25 12.15 10.88 -37.18
C GLU A 25 12.88 10.22 -35.99
N SER A 26 12.52 10.58 -34.76
CA SER A 26 13.09 10.00 -33.54
C SER A 26 12.73 8.53 -33.41
N CYS A 27 13.70 7.68 -33.03
CA CYS A 27 13.43 6.26 -32.77
C CYS A 27 12.42 6.06 -31.63
N PHE A 28 12.29 7.02 -30.72
CA PHE A 28 11.31 6.98 -29.64
C PHE A 28 9.87 7.17 -30.12
N ASN A 29 9.66 7.83 -31.27
CA ASN A 29 8.34 8.04 -31.88
C ASN A 29 7.89 6.84 -32.75
N GLN A 30 8.71 5.80 -32.88
CA GLN A 30 8.31 4.58 -33.58
C GLN A 30 7.20 3.85 -32.81
N PRO A 31 6.10 3.41 -33.46
CA PRO A 31 4.95 2.82 -32.76
C PRO A 31 5.28 1.63 -31.85
N GLN A 32 6.27 0.80 -32.20
CA GLN A 32 6.69 -0.31 -31.34
C GLN A 32 7.43 0.16 -30.10
N ILE A 33 8.25 1.19 -30.22
CA ILE A 33 9.01 1.77 -29.11
C ILE A 33 8.06 2.47 -28.15
N ILE A 34 7.10 3.26 -28.65
CA ILE A 34 6.06 3.90 -27.83
C ILE A 34 5.31 2.83 -27.01
N ARG A 35 4.85 1.75 -27.64
CA ARG A 35 4.16 0.66 -26.92
C ARG A 35 5.04 0.04 -25.83
N ALA A 36 6.31 -0.23 -26.13
CA ALA A 36 7.25 -0.78 -25.16
C ALA A 36 7.46 0.19 -23.97
N LEU A 37 7.60 1.48 -24.25
CA LEU A 37 7.73 2.52 -23.22
C LEU A 37 6.45 2.65 -22.38
N CYS A 38 5.25 2.58 -22.97
CA CYS A 38 4.00 2.57 -22.21
C CYS A 38 3.92 1.37 -21.25
N VAL A 39 4.31 0.18 -21.71
CA VAL A 39 4.37 -1.02 -20.85
C VAL A 39 5.40 -0.83 -19.72
N ALA A 40 6.57 -0.27 -20.04
CA ALA A 40 7.60 0.03 -19.04
C ALA A 40 7.11 1.05 -18.00
N LYS A 41 6.45 2.13 -18.43
CA LYS A 41 5.83 3.14 -17.57
C LYS A 41 4.85 2.51 -16.58
N GLN A 42 3.90 1.72 -17.06
CA GLN A 42 2.91 1.05 -16.22
C GLN A 42 3.55 0.12 -15.17
N ASN A 43 4.58 -0.64 -15.56
CA ASN A 43 5.28 -1.52 -14.63
C ASN A 43 6.09 -0.75 -13.58
N LEU A 44 6.72 0.37 -13.98
CA LEU A 44 7.41 1.25 -13.05
C LEU A 44 6.44 1.90 -12.05
N GLU A 45 5.29 2.39 -12.51
CA GLU A 45 4.23 2.93 -11.66
C GLU A 45 3.75 1.88 -10.65
N ALA A 46 3.47 0.66 -11.11
CA ALA A 46 3.05 -0.45 -10.24
C ALA A 46 4.14 -0.81 -9.21
N SER A 47 5.41 -0.84 -9.62
CA SER A 47 6.54 -1.10 -8.72
C SER A 47 6.69 -0.01 -7.67
N ILE A 48 6.60 1.26 -8.06
CA ILE A 48 6.69 2.40 -7.13
C ILE A 48 5.52 2.36 -6.14
N ALA A 49 4.31 2.10 -6.60
CA ALA A 49 3.14 1.94 -5.75
C ALA A 49 3.28 0.74 -4.79
N ALA A 50 3.87 -0.37 -5.24
CA ALA A 50 4.16 -1.53 -4.38
C ALA A 50 5.19 -1.19 -3.29
N GLU A 51 6.27 -0.49 -3.62
CA GLU A 51 7.28 -0.08 -2.65
C GLU A 51 6.73 0.95 -1.64
N LYS A 52 5.95 1.93 -2.08
CA LYS A 52 5.24 2.84 -1.17
C LYS A 52 4.33 2.07 -0.20
N ARG A 53 3.53 1.14 -0.72
CA ARG A 53 2.69 0.29 0.13
C ARG A 53 3.52 -0.48 1.16
N LYS A 54 4.70 -0.99 0.80
CA LYS A 54 5.59 -1.67 1.75
C LYS A 54 6.18 -0.72 2.79
N SER A 55 6.60 0.48 2.40
CA SER A 55 7.13 1.48 3.34
C SER A 55 6.08 1.97 4.33
N ASP A 56 4.81 2.01 3.90
CA ASP A 56 3.68 2.45 4.72
C ASP A 56 3.14 1.33 5.63
N LEU A 57 3.69 0.11 5.55
CA LEU A 57 3.29 -0.98 6.43
C LEU A 57 3.77 -0.71 7.86
N PRO A 58 2.90 -0.90 8.86
CA PRO A 58 3.31 -0.87 10.26
C PRO A 58 4.42 -1.88 10.57
N GLU A 59 5.26 -1.58 11.55
CA GLU A 59 6.47 -2.35 11.92
C GLU A 59 6.22 -3.86 12.14
N ASN A 60 5.03 -4.23 12.61
CA ASN A 60 4.65 -5.61 12.88
C ASN A 60 3.72 -6.21 11.81
N ALA A 61 3.58 -5.59 10.64
CA ALA A 61 2.88 -6.19 9.51
C ALA A 61 3.53 -7.51 9.09
N GLY A 62 2.73 -8.57 8.93
CA GLY A 62 3.21 -9.90 8.52
C GLY A 62 3.99 -10.70 9.57
N LYS A 63 4.48 -10.07 10.65
CA LYS A 63 5.15 -10.79 11.75
C LYS A 63 4.18 -11.74 12.47
N PRO A 64 4.63 -12.89 12.99
CA PRO A 64 3.78 -13.76 13.80
C PRO A 64 3.30 -13.04 15.06
N TRP A 65 2.13 -13.44 15.59
CA TRP A 65 1.60 -12.96 16.86
C TRP A 65 2.25 -13.72 18.01
N LYS A 66 2.69 -12.99 19.04
CA LYS A 66 3.20 -13.59 20.28
C LYS A 66 2.07 -13.73 21.29
N SER A 67 2.16 -14.71 22.19
CA SER A 67 1.14 -14.92 23.23
C SER A 67 0.91 -13.67 24.09
N ASP A 68 1.98 -13.01 24.55
CA ASP A 68 1.86 -11.77 25.33
C ASP A 68 1.18 -10.64 24.54
N GLU A 69 1.40 -10.59 23.22
CA GLU A 69 0.77 -9.61 22.34
C GLU A 69 -0.73 -9.88 22.19
N ASP A 70 -1.13 -11.15 22.12
CA ASP A 70 -2.54 -11.53 22.11
C ASP A 70 -3.25 -11.16 23.41
N GLU A 71 -2.58 -11.36 24.55
CA GLU A 71 -3.12 -10.97 25.85
C GLU A 71 -3.31 -9.45 25.94
N MET A 72 -2.33 -8.67 25.47
CA MET A 72 -2.44 -7.21 25.41
C MET A 72 -3.58 -6.76 24.48
N LEU A 73 -3.69 -7.38 23.30
CA LEU A 73 -4.77 -7.10 22.35
C LEU A 73 -6.14 -7.39 22.96
N SER A 74 -6.29 -8.57 23.58
CA SER A 74 -7.52 -8.99 24.26
C SER A 74 -7.91 -7.98 25.33
N LYS A 75 -6.99 -7.64 26.23
CA LYS A 75 -7.24 -6.69 27.33
C LYS A 75 -7.64 -5.31 26.79
N GLY A 76 -6.91 -4.81 25.79
CA GLY A 76 -7.21 -3.52 25.17
C GLY A 76 -8.59 -3.48 24.54
N PHE A 77 -8.96 -4.53 23.81
CA PHE A 77 -10.29 -4.65 23.21
C PHE A 77 -11.40 -4.74 24.27
N ASP A 78 -11.20 -5.55 25.32
CA ASP A 78 -12.15 -5.69 26.43
C ASP A 78 -12.33 -4.37 27.21
N SER A 79 -11.27 -3.57 27.31
CA SER A 79 -11.33 -2.22 27.90
C SER A 79 -11.99 -1.17 27.00
N GLY A 80 -12.39 -1.54 25.78
CA GLY A 80 -13.11 -0.67 24.85
C GLY A 80 -12.24 0.19 23.95
N LEU A 81 -10.94 -0.10 23.81
CA LEU A 81 -10.10 0.60 22.84
C LEU A 81 -10.61 0.38 21.41
N SER A 82 -10.56 1.44 20.61
CA SER A 82 -10.89 1.40 19.19
C SER A 82 -9.89 0.56 18.40
N ILE A 83 -10.28 0.11 17.21
CA ILE A 83 -9.41 -0.61 16.29
C ILE A 83 -8.28 0.29 15.80
N ASP A 84 -8.50 1.60 15.72
CA ASP A 84 -7.45 2.57 15.41
C ASP A 84 -6.38 2.62 16.50
N GLU A 85 -6.79 2.71 17.77
CA GLU A 85 -5.86 2.70 18.92
C GLU A 85 -5.09 1.39 19.02
N LEU A 86 -5.78 0.25 18.88
CA LEU A 86 -5.16 -1.08 18.90
C LEU A 86 -4.20 -1.27 17.71
N SER A 87 -4.54 -0.76 16.53
CA SER A 87 -3.67 -0.79 15.35
C SER A 87 -2.37 -0.03 15.61
N LYS A 88 -2.46 1.15 16.22
CA LYS A 88 -1.30 1.98 16.57
C LYS A 88 -0.44 1.33 17.67
N SER A 89 -1.04 0.87 18.77
CA SER A 89 -0.31 0.30 19.90
C SER A 89 0.45 -0.98 19.54
N HIS A 90 -0.17 -1.86 18.75
CA HIS A 90 0.46 -3.10 18.28
C HIS A 90 1.35 -2.90 17.05
N LYS A 91 1.34 -1.70 16.45
CA LYS A 91 2.02 -1.40 15.17
C LYS A 91 1.65 -2.41 14.09
N ARG A 92 0.36 -2.68 13.94
CA ARG A 92 -0.21 -3.61 12.95
C ARG A 92 -1.35 -2.95 12.21
N THR A 93 -1.70 -3.46 11.04
CA THR A 93 -2.84 -2.93 10.26
C THR A 93 -4.17 -3.23 10.96
N LYS A 94 -5.17 -2.37 10.78
CA LYS A 94 -6.54 -2.60 11.30
C LYS A 94 -7.11 -3.96 10.90
N GLY A 95 -6.86 -4.39 9.66
CA GLY A 95 -7.28 -5.72 9.20
C GLY A 95 -6.58 -6.87 9.92
N SER A 96 -5.31 -6.70 10.31
CA SER A 96 -4.59 -7.68 11.13
C SER A 96 -5.18 -7.78 12.53
N ILE A 97 -5.50 -6.64 13.15
CA ILE A 97 -6.20 -6.55 14.44
C ILE A 97 -7.54 -7.27 14.38
N ALA A 98 -8.40 -6.90 13.44
CA ALA A 98 -9.72 -7.49 13.26
C ALA A 98 -9.65 -9.01 13.05
N SER A 99 -8.74 -9.47 12.18
CA SER A 99 -8.52 -10.90 11.94
C SER A 99 -8.07 -11.62 13.21
N ARG A 100 -7.19 -10.99 14.01
CA ARG A 100 -6.72 -11.60 15.25
C ARG A 100 -7.81 -11.68 16.30
N LEU A 101 -8.64 -10.65 16.44
CA LEU A 101 -9.78 -10.66 17.36
C LEU A 101 -10.78 -11.78 17.04
N VAL A 102 -11.05 -12.05 15.75
CA VAL A 102 -11.83 -13.23 15.34
C VAL A 102 -11.17 -14.53 15.81
N ARG A 103 -9.86 -14.69 15.58
CA ARG A 103 -9.12 -15.89 16.00
C ARG A 103 -9.07 -16.07 17.53
N LEU A 104 -9.11 -14.99 18.29
CA LEU A 104 -9.19 -14.98 19.75
C LEU A 104 -10.63 -15.14 20.27
N GLY A 105 -11.63 -15.22 19.38
CA GLY A 105 -13.04 -15.38 19.76
C GLY A 105 -13.67 -14.12 20.37
N LYS A 106 -13.08 -12.95 20.16
CA LYS A 106 -13.60 -11.66 20.68
C LYS A 106 -14.73 -11.10 19.83
N VAL A 107 -14.77 -11.48 18.56
CA VAL A 107 -15.82 -11.14 17.59
C VAL A 107 -16.03 -12.34 16.67
N ASN A 108 -17.21 -12.42 16.03
CA ASN A 108 -17.52 -13.53 15.12
C ASN A 108 -16.96 -13.25 13.73
N GLU A 109 -17.13 -12.01 13.24
CA GLU A 109 -16.66 -11.57 11.94
C GLU A 109 -15.78 -10.32 12.04
N ARG A 110 -14.96 -10.10 11.00
CA ARG A 110 -14.09 -8.92 10.94
C ARG A 110 -14.87 -7.61 10.81
N SER A 111 -16.10 -7.65 10.31
CA SER A 111 -17.02 -6.51 10.18
C SER A 111 -17.51 -6.01 11.55
N ASP A 112 -17.69 -6.91 12.51
CA ASP A 112 -18.28 -6.62 13.83
C ASP A 112 -17.49 -5.55 14.60
N VAL A 113 -16.18 -5.51 14.40
CA VAL A 113 -15.30 -4.53 15.05
C VAL A 113 -15.57 -3.09 14.62
N TYR A 114 -16.08 -2.87 13.40
CA TYR A 114 -16.36 -1.53 12.85
C TYR A 114 -17.79 -1.06 13.15
N VAL A 115 -18.71 -2.00 13.39
CA VAL A 115 -20.07 -1.68 13.83
C VAL A 115 -20.02 -1.11 15.25
N ARG A 116 -19.19 -1.69 16.13
CA ARG A 116 -19.00 -1.24 17.51
C ARG A 116 -18.52 0.22 17.61
N GLU A 117 -17.63 0.65 16.70
CA GLU A 117 -17.12 2.03 16.65
C GLU A 117 -18.19 3.05 16.21
N SER A 118 -19.27 2.62 15.52
CA SER A 118 -20.33 3.53 15.06
C SER A 118 -21.43 3.76 16.11
N THR A 119 -21.40 3.02 17.21
CA THR A 119 -22.41 3.04 18.30
C THR A 119 -21.85 3.49 19.65
N ALA A 120 -20.57 3.88 19.71
CA ALA A 120 -19.90 4.43 20.89
C ALA A 120 -19.59 5.92 20.66
#